data_AF-A0A409Y393-F1
#
_entry.id   AF-A0A409Y393-F1
#
_cell.length_a   1.000
_cell.length_b   1.000
_cell.length_c   1.000
_cell.angle_alpha   90.00
_cell.angle_beta   90.00
_cell.angle_gamma   90.00
#
_symmetry.space_group_name_H-M   'P 1'
#
loop_
_entity.id
_entity.type
_entity.pdbx_description
1 polymer ?
#
loop_
_entity_poly.entity_id
_entity_poly.type
_entity_poly.pdbx_seq_one_letter_code
_entity_poly.pdbx_strand_id
1 'polypeptide(L)'
;MAEKFLDETIREQGGYETLKKLFQHLWIGKGFRSRLDLTAPTKFMGPRRLVREGPLTKAKSGKKLHHVFLCSDILVLVDDSTKNLYRLV
;
A
#
# COMPACT_ATOMS: atom_id res chain seq x y z
N MET A 1 24.43 -7.66 16.53
CA MET A 1 24.44 -6.95 15.23
C MET A 1 23.77 -7.75 14.13
N ALA A 2 24.04 -9.06 14.00
CA ALA A 2 23.41 -9.95 13.01
C ALA A 2 21.87 -10.08 13.12
N GLU A 3 21.32 -10.14 14.33
CA GLU A 3 19.86 -10.28 14.54
C GLU A 3 19.06 -9.10 13.96
N LYS A 4 19.56 -7.87 14.15
CA LYS A 4 18.91 -6.67 13.62
C LYS A 4 18.83 -6.66 12.08
N PHE A 5 19.87 -7.18 11.41
CA PHE A 5 19.87 -7.30 9.94
C PHE A 5 18.86 -8.35 9.46
N LEU A 6 18.71 -9.44 10.20
CA LEU A 6 17.71 -10.47 9.90
C LEU A 6 16.29 -9.93 10.06
N ASP A 7 15.98 -9.26 11.17
CA ASP A 7 14.66 -8.65 11.41
C ASP A 7 14.29 -7.65 10.32
N GLU A 8 15.25 -6.82 9.91
CA GLU A 8 15.05 -5.82 8.87
C GLU A 8 14.79 -6.48 7.52
N THR A 9 15.55 -7.53 7.18
CA THR A 9 15.34 -8.31 5.94
C THR A 9 13.97 -8.98 5.92
N ILE A 10 13.55 -9.60 7.04
CA ILE A 10 12.23 -10.25 7.18
C ILE A 10 11.12 -9.23 6.97
N ARG A 11 11.26 -8.04 7.58
CA ARG A 11 10.28 -6.96 7.44
C ARG A 11 10.21 -6.44 6.00
N GLU A 12 11.35 -6.26 5.33
CA GLU A 12 11.40 -5.83 3.94
C GLU A 12 10.74 -6.85 3.00
N GLN A 13 11.04 -8.14 3.18
CA GLN A 13 10.42 -9.22 2.40
C GLN A 13 8.91 -9.29 2.64
N GLY A 14 8.46 -9.22 3.90
CA GLY A 14 7.05 -9.22 4.25
C GLY A 14 6.30 -8.04 3.64
N GLY A 15 6.89 -6.84 3.72
CA GLY A 15 6.33 -5.63 3.11
C GLY A 15 6.20 -5.75 1.59
N TYR A 16 7.23 -6.28 0.92
CA TYR A 16 7.21 -6.50 -0.52
C TYR A 16 6.10 -7.49 -0.94
N GLU A 17 5.96 -8.61 -0.23
CA GLU A 17 4.92 -9.59 -0.52
C GLU A 17 3.50 -9.03 -0.29
N THR A 18 3.30 -8.18 0.71
CA THR A 18 2.04 -7.45 0.89
C THR A 18 1.74 -6.50 -0.27
N LEU A 19 2.73 -5.70 -0.71
CA LEU A 19 2.56 -4.80 -1.86
C LEU A 19 2.28 -5.56 -3.16
N LYS A 20 2.90 -6.72 -3.35
CA LYS A 20 2.67 -7.61 -4.49
C LYS A 20 1.25 -8.17 -4.52
N LYS A 21 0.72 -8.61 -3.38
CA LYS A 21 -0.69 -9.05 -3.26
C LYS A 21 -1.66 -7.91 -3.57
N LEU A 22 -1.39 -6.73 -3.02
CA LEU A 22 -2.22 -5.54 -3.28
C LEU A 22 -2.21 -5.19 -4.77
N PHE A 23 -1.05 -5.20 -5.42
CA PHE A 23 -0.91 -4.97 -6.86
C PHE A 23 -1.74 -5.94 -7.71
N GLN A 24 -1.85 -7.21 -7.32
CA GLN A 24 -2.64 -8.21 -8.06
C GLN A 24 -4.14 -7.89 -8.07
N HIS A 25 -4.62 -7.08 -7.12
CA HIS A 25 -6.04 -6.83 -6.93
C HIS A 25 -6.43 -5.36 -7.14
N LEU A 26 -5.47 -4.43 -7.10
CA LEU A 26 -5.72 -2.99 -7.15
C LEU A 26 -5.75 -2.44 -8.57
N TRP A 27 -6.92 -1.97 -8.99
CA TRP A 27 -7.15 -1.35 -10.29
C TRP A 27 -7.44 0.14 -10.17
N ILE A 28 -7.01 0.91 -11.18
CA ILE A 28 -7.28 2.34 -11.29
C ILE A 28 -8.40 2.58 -12.32
N GLY A 29 -9.43 3.31 -11.89
CA GLY A 29 -10.51 3.78 -12.76
C GLY A 29 -11.63 2.77 -13.01
N LYS A 30 -12.75 3.25 -13.58
CA LYS A 30 -13.84 2.38 -14.02
C LYS A 30 -13.39 1.65 -15.29
N GLY A 31 -13.42 0.32 -15.28
CA GLY A 31 -13.14 -0.51 -16.47
C GLY A 31 -11.71 -1.03 -16.62
N PHE A 32 -10.98 -1.28 -15.52
CA PHE A 32 -9.73 -2.06 -15.51
C PHE A 32 -8.60 -1.54 -16.43
N ARG A 33 -8.60 -0.25 -16.79
CA ARG A 33 -7.70 0.27 -17.84
C ARG A 33 -6.24 0.46 -17.43
N SER A 34 -5.98 0.60 -16.14
CA SER A 34 -4.62 0.79 -15.63
C SER A 34 -4.46 0.14 -14.26
N ARG A 35 -3.35 -0.57 -14.05
CA ARG A 35 -3.01 -1.23 -12.79
C ARG A 35 -1.91 -0.42 -12.12
N LEU A 36 -2.07 -0.13 -10.84
CA LEU A 36 -1.05 0.62 -10.08
C LEU A 36 0.05 -0.35 -9.66
N ASP A 37 1.20 -0.34 -10.33
CA ASP A 37 2.33 -1.16 -9.92
C ASP A 37 2.96 -0.65 -8.62
N LEU A 38 2.65 -1.37 -7.53
CA LEU A 38 3.17 -1.07 -6.21
C LEU A 38 4.57 -1.65 -5.97
N THR A 39 5.00 -2.61 -6.80
CA THR A 39 6.29 -3.30 -6.70
C THR A 39 7.42 -2.61 -7.47
N ALA A 40 7.05 -1.72 -8.41
CA ALA A 40 8.01 -0.89 -9.11
C ALA A 40 8.80 0.02 -8.16
N PRO A 41 10.09 0.27 -8.44
CA PRO A 41 10.90 1.19 -7.65
C PRO A 41 10.36 2.62 -7.74
N THR A 42 10.56 3.37 -6.67
CA THR A 42 10.24 4.79 -6.60
C THR A 42 11.24 5.60 -7.44
N LYS A 43 10.86 6.82 -7.82
CA LYS A 43 11.70 7.67 -8.68
C LYS A 43 13.04 8.07 -8.02
N PHE A 44 13.08 8.21 -6.70
CA PHE A 44 14.24 8.77 -5.98
C PHE A 44 14.68 7.97 -4.74
N MET A 45 13.82 7.13 -4.17
CA MET A 45 14.09 6.42 -2.90
C MET A 45 14.43 4.94 -3.09
N GLY A 46 14.62 4.48 -4.34
CA GLY A 46 14.86 3.07 -4.64
C GLY A 46 13.60 2.21 -4.47
N PRO A 47 13.72 0.94 -4.03
CA PRO A 47 12.59 0.04 -3.84
C PRO A 47 11.53 0.59 -2.88
N ARG A 48 10.26 0.46 -3.25
CA ARG A 48 9.15 0.90 -2.38
C ARG A 48 9.09 0.04 -1.13
N ARG A 49 9.04 0.69 0.03
CA ARG A 49 8.92 0.01 1.34
C ARG A 49 7.54 0.25 1.93
N LEU A 50 6.89 -0.81 2.42
CA LEU A 50 5.69 -0.69 3.25
C LEU A 50 6.12 -0.25 4.66
N VAL A 51 5.71 0.94 5.06
CA VAL A 51 6.04 1.54 6.36
C VAL A 51 5.01 1.13 7.41
N ARG A 52 3.73 1.17 7.04
CA ARG A 52 2.62 0.80 7.94
C ARG A 52 1.38 0.41 7.17
N GLU A 53 0.60 -0.49 7.75
CA GLU A 53 -0.75 -0.83 7.31
C GLU A 53 -1.73 -0.66 8.48
N GLY A 54 -2.97 -0.28 8.20
CA GLY A 54 -4.04 -0.29 9.19
C GLY A 54 -5.28 0.52 8.80
N PRO A 55 -6.30 0.57 9.67
CA PRO A 55 -7.52 1.32 9.40
C PRO A 55 -7.33 2.82 9.67
N LEU A 56 -8.02 3.67 8.90
CA LEU A 56 -8.15 5.10 9.16
C LEU A 56 -9.62 5.53 9.17
N THR A 57 -9.95 6.56 9.93
CA THR A 57 -11.30 7.14 9.96
C THR A 57 -11.25 8.58 9.46
N LYS A 58 -12.06 8.93 8.44
CA LYS A 58 -12.20 10.31 7.97
C LYS A 58 -12.88 11.15 9.05
N ALA A 59 -12.19 12.18 9.55
CA ALA A 59 -12.72 13.06 10.59
C ALA A 59 -14.08 13.70 10.23
N LYS A 60 -14.22 14.21 9.01
CA LYS A 60 -15.44 14.93 8.58
C LYS A 60 -16.66 14.02 8.39
N SER A 61 -16.48 12.83 7.85
CA SER A 61 -17.60 11.95 7.46
C SER A 61 -17.77 10.72 8.36
N GLY A 62 -16.86 10.50 9.31
CA GLY A 62 -16.81 9.28 10.13
C GLY A 62 -16.53 7.99 9.33
N LYS A 63 -16.27 8.09 8.00
CA LYS A 63 -16.10 6.91 7.15
C LYS A 63 -14.80 6.20 7.54
N LYS A 64 -14.92 4.93 7.90
CA LYS A 64 -13.79 4.04 8.15
C LYS A 64 -13.27 3.48 6.83
N LEU A 65 -11.97 3.56 6.64
CA LEU A 65 -11.21 2.94 5.57
C LEU A 65 -10.42 1.81 6.23
N HIS A 66 -10.87 0.57 6.06
CA HIS A 66 -10.31 -0.58 6.78
C HIS A 66 -8.89 -0.93 6.33
N HIS A 67 -8.57 -0.63 5.06
CA HIS A 67 -7.31 -0.98 4.44
C HIS A 67 -6.62 0.30 3.94
N VAL A 68 -5.60 0.73 4.66
CA VAL A 68 -4.72 1.83 4.28
C VAL A 68 -3.27 1.38 4.37
N PHE A 69 -2.50 1.70 3.33
CA PHE A 69 -1.10 1.31 3.21
C PHE A 69 -0.24 2.56 3.07
N LEU A 70 0.60 2.80 4.06
CA LEU A 70 1.63 3.83 4.03
C LEU A 70 2.91 3.24 3.46
N CYS A 71 3.31 3.72 2.29
CA CYS A 71 4.59 3.39 1.68
C CYS A 71 5.60 4.53 1.92
N SER A 72 6.85 4.29 1.58
CA SER A 72 7.94 5.29 1.68
C SER A 72 7.69 6.58 0.89
N ASP A 73 6.94 6.50 -0.21
CA ASP A 73 6.73 7.59 -1.18
C ASP A 73 5.25 7.99 -1.35
N ILE A 74 4.31 7.08 -1.07
CA ILE A 74 2.88 7.27 -1.32
C ILE A 74 2.02 6.71 -0.18
N LEU A 75 0.84 7.30 0.02
CA LEU A 75 -0.21 6.76 0.89
C LEU A 75 -1.34 6.21 0.00
N VAL A 76 -1.61 4.91 0.10
CA VAL A 76 -2.64 4.24 -0.68
C VAL A 76 -3.86 4.00 0.18
N LEU A 77 -4.97 4.64 -0.20
CA LEU A 77 -6.28 4.42 0.37
C LEU A 77 -7.07 3.53 -0.58
N VAL A 78 -7.62 2.42 -0.12
CA VAL A 78 -8.49 1.56 -0.91
C VAL A 78 -9.91 1.54 -0.35
N ASP A 79 -10.87 1.19 -1.20
CA ASP A 79 -12.23 0.93 -0.76
C ASP A 79 -12.33 -0.39 0.04
N ASP A 80 -13.50 -0.65 0.63
CA ASP A 80 -13.72 -1.86 1.43
C ASP A 80 -13.59 -3.15 0.61
N SER A 81 -13.69 -3.08 -0.71
CA SER A 81 -13.48 -4.24 -1.59
C SER A 81 -12.02 -4.52 -1.86
N THR A 82 -11.10 -3.62 -1.50
CA THR A 82 -9.65 -3.64 -1.78
C THR A 82 -9.30 -3.68 -3.28
N LYS A 83 -10.29 -3.52 -4.15
CA LYS A 83 -10.12 -3.60 -5.61
C LYS A 83 -9.89 -2.25 -6.26
N ASN A 84 -10.36 -1.17 -5.63
CA ASN A 84 -10.26 0.16 -6.19
C ASN A 84 -9.60 1.14 -5.20
N LEU A 85 -8.95 2.14 -5.77
CA LEU A 85 -8.50 3.30 -5.01
C LEU A 85 -9.70 4.05 -4.42
N TYR A 86 -9.60 4.38 -3.15
CA TYR A 86 -10.57 5.24 -2.49
C TYR A 86 -10.45 6.66 -3.04
N ARG A 87 -11.60 7.21 -3.45
CA ARG A 87 -11.67 8.56 -3.97
C ARG A 87 -11.93 9.55 -2.84
N LEU A 88 -11.03 10.52 -2.69
CA LEU A 88 -11.27 11.68 -1.85
C LEU A 88 -12.27 12.59 -2.59
N VAL A 89 -13.49 12.59 -2.08
CA VAL A 89 -14.55 13.56 -2.35
C VAL A 89 -14.97 14.23 -1.05
#